data_AF-A0A937QAK3-F1
#
_entry.id   AF-A0A937QAK3-F1
#
_cell.length_a   1.000
_cell.length_b   1.000
_cell.length_c   1.000
_cell.angle_alpha   90.00
_cell.angle_beta   90.00
_cell.angle_gamma   90.00
#
_symmetry.space_group_name_H-M   'P 1'
#
loop_
_entity.id
_entity.type
_entity.pdbx_description
1 polymer ?
#
loop_
_entity_poly.entity_id
_entity_poly.type
_entity_poly.pdbx_seq_one_letter_code
_entity_poly.pdbx_strand_id
1 'polypeptide(L)' 'VPACGLYHRITVLDLVLPRILAGERIGRAELAFLGHGGLCRDCAECGYPHCPFGKGM' A
#
# COMPACT_ATOMS: atom_id res chain seq x y z
N VAL A 1 -5.09 14.38 -3.54
CA VAL A 1 -4.69 13.09 -2.95
C VAL A 1 -5.69 12.05 -3.44
N PRO A 2 -5.30 10.94 -4.10
CA PRO A 2 -6.27 9.97 -4.59
C PRO A 2 -7.07 9.37 -3.43
N ALA A 3 -8.39 9.21 -3.61
CA ALA A 3 -9.34 8.86 -2.55
C ALA A 3 -9.06 7.51 -1.85
N CYS A 4 -8.32 6.60 -2.50
CA CYS A 4 -7.84 5.34 -1.93
C CYS A 4 -6.74 5.52 -0.86
N GLY A 5 -6.15 6.72 -0.75
CA GLY A 5 -5.13 7.05 0.24
C GLY A 5 -5.64 7.59 1.57
N LEU A 6 -6.96 7.74 1.75
CA LEU A 6 -7.56 8.37 2.94
C LEU A 6 -8.76 7.60 3.54
N TYR A 7 -9.34 6.63 2.83
CA TYR A 7 -10.59 5.98 3.24
C TYR A 7 -10.40 4.64 3.96
N HIS A 8 -9.25 3.99 3.80
CA HIS A 8 -8.94 2.70 4.45
C HIS A 8 -7.88 2.85 5.53
N ARG A 9 -7.96 1.98 6.54
CA ARG A 9 -7.06 1.94 7.69
C ARG A 9 -5.58 1.69 7.31
N ILE A 10 -5.34 1.08 6.14
CA ILE A 10 -4.02 0.86 5.53
C ILE A 10 -4.12 1.24 4.05
N THR A 11 -3.11 1.96 3.55
CA THR A 11 -3.10 2.57 2.23
C THR A 11 -1.82 2.24 1.45
N VAL A 12 -1.76 2.64 0.18
CA VAL A 12 -0.52 2.58 -0.62
C VAL A 12 0.63 3.36 0.03
N LEU A 13 0.33 4.41 0.79
CA LEU A 13 1.37 5.17 1.47
C LEU A 13 2.05 4.32 2.56
N ASP A 14 1.30 3.49 3.29
CA ASP A 14 1.85 2.60 4.32
C ASP A 14 2.73 1.47 3.75
N LEU A 15 2.56 1.14 2.45
CA LEU A 15 3.44 0.23 1.71
C LEU A 15 4.73 0.91 1.26
N VAL A 16 4.62 2.17 0.80
CA VAL A 16 5.72 2.92 0.17
C VAL A 16 6.60 3.64 1.21
N LEU A 17 5.99 4.15 2.28
CA LEU A 17 6.64 4.97 3.29
C LEU A 17 7.83 4.25 3.97
N PRO A 18 7.73 2.98 4.41
CA PRO A 18 8.87 2.28 5.01
C PRO A 18 10.04 2.13 4.04
N ARG A 19 9.76 1.92 2.75
CA ARG A 19 10.77 1.76 1.69
C ARG A 19 11.49 3.07 1.40
N ILE A 20 10.75 4.19 1.32
CA ILE A 20 11.33 5.53 1.19
C ILE A 20 12.22 5.84 2.40
N LEU A 21 11.77 5.53 3.62
CA LEU A 21 12.55 5.73 4.84
C LEU A 21 13.80 4.85 4.88
N ALA A 22 13.76 3.66 4.26
CA ALA A 22 14.93 2.81 4.04
C ALA A 22 15.87 3.32 2.93
N GLY A 23 15.56 4.45 2.29
CA GLY A 23 16.35 5.05 1.22
C GLY A 23 16.06 4.48 -0.17
N GLU A 24 15.04 3.62 -0.32
CA GLU A 24 14.64 3.10 -1.62
C GLU A 24 13.98 4.19 -2.46
N ARG A 25 14.33 4.24 -3.75
CA ARG A 25 13.73 5.15 -4.71
C ARG A 25 12.60 4.46 -5.45
N ILE A 26 11.36 4.74 -5.04
CA ILE A 26 10.17 4.19 -5.69
C ILE A 26 9.88 4.99 -6.97
N GLY A 27 9.86 4.30 -8.10
CA GLY A 27 9.60 4.89 -9.42
C GLY A 27 8.12 5.04 -9.74
N ARG A 28 7.82 5.82 -10.80
CA ARG A 28 6.44 6.02 -11.30
C ARG A 28 5.74 4.72 -11.69
N ALA A 29 6.44 3.78 -12.33
CA ALA A 29 5.87 2.50 -12.73
C ALA A 29 5.47 1.65 -11.52
N GLU A 30 6.28 1.69 -10.47
CA GLU A 30 6.05 0.93 -9.23
C GLU A 30 4.88 1.51 -8.43
N LEU A 31 4.79 2.84 -8.34
CA LEU A 31 3.63 3.54 -7.80
C LEU A 31 2.35 3.29 -8.60
N ALA A 32 2.43 3.27 -9.94
CA ALA A 32 1.29 2.97 -10.80
C ALA A 32 0.80 1.53 -10.62
N PHE A 33 1.72 0.58 -10.44
CA PHE A 33 1.40 -0.81 -10.14
C PHE A 33 0.73 -0.97 -8.77
N LEU A 34 1.25 -0.29 -7.74
CA LEU A 34 0.62 -0.21 -6.42
C LEU A 34 -0.76 0.46 -6.47
N GLY A 35 -0.98 1.38 -7.42
CA GLY A 35 -2.28 2.00 -7.66
C GLY A 35 -3.35 1.03 -8.18
N HIS A 36 -2.95 -0.04 -8.86
CA HIS A 36 -3.83 -1.17 -9.20
C HIS A 36 -3.95 -2.18 -8.04
N GLY A 37 -3.06 -2.11 -7.04
CA GLY A 37 -2.68 -3.23 -6.18
C GLY A 37 -3.50 -3.39 -4.90
N GLY A 38 -4.29 -4.48 -4.87
CA GLY A 38 -4.77 -5.17 -3.67
C GLY A 38 -6.05 -4.60 -3.06
N LEU A 39 -7.13 -5.39 -3.08
CA LEU A 39 -8.36 -5.04 -2.36
C LEU A 39 -8.13 -5.19 -0.84
N CYS A 40 -8.26 -4.10 -0.08
CA CYS A 40 -8.35 -4.21 1.37
C CYS A 40 -9.63 -4.98 1.72
N ARG A 41 -9.54 -5.98 2.58
CA ARG A 41 -10.69 -6.82 2.97
C ARG A 41 -11.49 -6.24 4.15
N ASP A 42 -11.11 -5.06 4.64
CA ASP A 42 -11.69 -4.41 5.82
C ASP A 42 -11.89 -5.37 7.00
N CYS A 43 -10.86 -6.16 7.28
CA CYS A 43 -10.83 -7.10 8.40
C CYS A 43 -11.07 -6.36 9.73
N ALA A 44 -11.76 -7.00 10.68
CA ALA A 44 -11.99 -6.42 12.02
C ALA A 44 -10.66 -6.05 12.71
N GLU A 45 -9.68 -6.96 12.64
CA GLU A 45 -8.30 -6.76 13.08
C GLU A 45 -7.37 -6.74 11.86
N CYS A 46 -6.49 -5.74 11.80
CA CYS A 46 -5.60 -5.56 10.65
C CYS A 46 -4.36 -6.44 10.79
N GLY A 47 -4.17 -7.40 9.88
CA GLY A 47 -3.00 -8.26 9.85
C GLY A 47 -1.81 -7.70 9.07
N TYR A 48 -1.75 -6.39 8.78
CA TYR A 48 -0.59 -5.78 8.12
C TYR A 48 0.63 -5.83 9.07
N PRO A 49 1.86 -6.19 8.63
CA PRO A 49 2.33 -6.38 7.24
C PRO A 49 2.15 -7.79 6.65
N HIS A 50 1.52 -8.73 7.35
CA HIS A 50 1.26 -10.09 6.84
C HIS A 50 0.06 -10.17 5.87
N CYS A 51 -0.82 -9.16 5.84
CA CYS A 51 -2.00 -9.09 4.98
C CYS A 51 -1.65 -9.10 3.48
N PRO A 52 -2.31 -9.88 2.59
CA PRO A 52 -2.01 -9.91 1.15
C PRO A 52 -2.26 -8.58 0.42
N PHE A 53 -2.87 -7.59 1.06
CA PHE A 53 -3.00 -6.22 0.56
C PHE A 53 -1.64 -5.67 0.11
N GLY A 54 -1.58 -5.12 -1.10
CA GLY A 54 -0.35 -4.57 -1.69
C GLY A 54 0.74 -5.57 -2.06
N LYS A 55 0.54 -6.87 -1.80
CA LYS A 55 1.48 -7.97 -2.11
C LYS A 55 1.13 -8.73 -3.40
N GLY A 56 0.27 -8.15 -4.24
CA GLY A 56 -0.05 -8.70 -5.56
C GLY A 56 1.14 -8.53 -6.50
N MET A 57 2.11 -9.43 -6.37
CA MET A 57 3.11 -9.75 -7.37
C MET A 57 2.61 -10.94 -8.19
#